data_AF-A0A2A4WSC7-F1
#
_entry.id   AF-A0A2A4WSC7-F1
#
_cell.length_a   1.000
_cell.length_b   1.000
_cell.length_c   1.000
_cell.angle_alpha   90.00
_cell.angle_beta   90.00
_cell.angle_gamma   90.00
#
_symmetry.space_group_name_H-M   'P 1'
#
loop_
_entity.id
_entity.type
_entity.pdbx_description
1 polymer ?
#
loop_
_entity_poly.entity_id
_entity_poly.type
_entity_poly.pdbx_seq_one_letter_code
_entity_poly.pdbx_strand_id
1 'polypeptide(L)'
;MLSIFAVYIYKLLNDLEEEEEEVHATLELTEDEIELRQELVFKYVEKSSLPFIFFLLVLGILGSFLGGERVAEFATLTIDGLGFSGVVAAIILAGFAGMSEYVILWTSHRKKEYGIALANAFGGIAQVLFLIVPFTLIAIAYYQSFVNPNHPDLPIMFSVPNILLLIFLFPTLHTLASLLQNNHTMDILDTVIMVSIVSLLLLLLVTYGDALS
;
A
#
# COMPACT_ATOMS: atom_id res chain seq x y z
N MET A 1 5.83 -10.71 10.14
CA MET A 1 5.34 -9.60 9.30
C MET A 1 4.43 -8.68 10.10
N LEU A 2 3.26 -9.12 10.59
CA LEU A 2 2.37 -8.26 11.38
C LEU A 2 3.02 -7.67 12.64
N SER A 3 3.82 -8.46 13.37
CA SER A 3 4.57 -7.93 14.53
C SER A 3 5.57 -6.85 14.14
N ILE A 4 6.20 -6.97 12.96
CA ILE A 4 7.11 -5.93 12.43
C ILE A 4 6.31 -4.68 12.10
N PHE A 5 5.13 -4.83 11.48
CA PHE A 5 4.24 -3.70 11.20
C PHE A 5 3.77 -3.00 12.49
N ALA A 6 3.43 -3.76 13.53
CA ALA A 6 3.04 -3.19 14.82
C ALA A 6 4.19 -2.41 15.47
N VAL A 7 5.42 -2.94 15.43
CA VAL A 7 6.62 -2.23 15.89
C VAL A 7 6.88 -0.99 15.03
N TYR A 8 6.67 -1.05 13.72
CA TYR A 8 6.81 0.08 12.82
C TYR A 8 5.82 1.20 13.16
N ILE A 9 4.53 0.89 13.37
CA ILE A 9 3.53 1.87 13.78
C ILE A 9 3.85 2.45 15.16
N TYR A 10 4.23 1.59 16.12
CA TYR A 10 4.64 2.04 17.44
C TYR A 10 5.81 3.03 17.37
N LYS A 11 6.85 2.69 16.60
CA LYS A 11 8.00 3.58 16.41
C LYS A 11 7.60 4.87 15.72
N LEU A 12 6.76 4.82 14.68
CA LEU A 12 6.31 6.01 13.95
C LEU A 12 5.55 6.98 14.87
N LEU A 13 4.71 6.45 15.76
CA LEU A 13 3.97 7.26 16.74
C LEU A 13 4.91 7.88 17.78
N ASN A 14 5.87 7.09 18.30
CA ASN A 14 6.85 7.62 19.24
C ASN A 14 7.78 8.67 18.61
N ASP A 15 8.26 8.44 17.39
CA ASP A 15 9.14 9.40 16.70
C ASP A 15 8.39 10.74 16.45
N LEU A 16 7.06 10.70 16.21
CA LEU A 16 6.23 11.91 16.11
C LEU A 16 6.09 12.64 17.45
N GLU A 17 5.90 11.91 18.55
CA GLU A 17 5.85 12.49 19.90
C GLU A 17 7.20 13.13 20.27
N GLU A 18 8.32 12.46 19.99
CA GLU A 18 9.67 12.99 20.23
C GLU A 18 9.95 14.25 19.40
N GLU A 19 9.56 14.29 18.13
CA GLU A 19 9.74 15.47 17.25
C GLU A 19 8.88 16.65 17.73
N GLU A 20 7.66 16.41 18.19
CA GLU A 20 6.80 17.43 18.78
C GLU A 20 7.42 17.99 20.08
N GLU A 21 7.91 17.12 20.97
CA GLU A 21 8.61 17.51 22.21
C GLU A 21 9.89 18.32 21.94
N GLU A 22 10.70 17.93 20.97
CA GLU A 22 11.93 18.64 20.60
C GLU A 22 11.64 20.04 20.06
N VAL A 23 10.57 20.17 19.28
CA VAL A 23 10.09 21.48 18.79
C VAL A 23 9.58 22.35 19.93
N HIS A 24 8.86 21.76 20.90
CA HIS A 24 8.44 22.48 22.11
C HIS A 24 9.62 22.95 22.96
N ALA A 25 10.62 22.08 23.16
CA ALA A 25 11.82 22.39 23.92
C ALA A 25 12.70 23.45 23.23
N THR A 26 12.83 23.39 21.91
CA THR A 26 13.66 24.34 21.13
C THR A 26 13.03 25.73 21.05
N LEU A 27 11.71 25.80 20.99
CA LEU A 27 10.97 27.05 20.86
C LEU A 27 10.57 27.65 22.23
N GLU A 28 10.89 26.98 23.35
CA GLU A 28 10.50 27.37 24.72
C GLU A 28 9.01 27.76 24.82
N LEU A 29 8.15 27.05 24.08
CA LEU A 29 6.75 27.43 23.93
C LEU A 29 6.02 27.34 25.26
N THR A 30 5.34 28.42 25.64
CA THR A 30 4.42 28.43 26.78
C THR A 30 3.14 27.63 26.44
N GLU A 31 2.44 27.07 27.43
CA GLU A 31 1.23 26.27 27.18
C GLU A 31 0.19 26.99 26.31
N ASP A 32 0.04 28.30 26.48
CA ASP A 32 -0.84 29.14 25.67
C ASP A 32 -0.43 29.19 24.18
N GLU A 33 0.88 29.16 23.89
CA GLU A 33 1.41 29.14 22.52
C GLU A 33 1.28 27.76 21.85
N ILE A 34 1.31 26.68 22.65
CA ILE A 34 1.03 25.31 22.19
C ILE A 34 -0.42 25.21 21.74
N GLU A 35 -1.35 25.68 22.57
CA GLU A 35 -2.78 25.65 22.27
C GLU A 35 -3.10 26.46 21.01
N LEU A 36 -2.50 27.66 20.88
CA LEU A 36 -2.66 28.52 19.71
C LEU A 36 -2.06 27.90 18.44
N ARG A 37 -0.96 27.17 18.55
CA ARG A 37 -0.35 26.45 17.41
C ARG A 37 -1.16 25.24 16.98
N GLN A 38 -1.70 24.46 17.92
CA GLN A 38 -2.65 23.38 17.60
C GLN A 38 -3.89 23.95 16.90
N GLU A 39 -4.42 25.07 17.39
CA GLU A 39 -5.55 25.74 16.77
C GLU A 39 -5.23 26.24 15.35
N LEU A 40 -4.01 26.72 15.11
CA LEU A 40 -3.51 27.11 13.79
C LEU A 40 -3.28 25.92 12.84
N VAL A 41 -2.73 24.81 13.34
CA VAL A 41 -2.48 23.57 12.58
C VAL A 41 -3.82 22.93 12.16
N PHE A 42 -4.81 22.91 13.05
CA PHE A 42 -6.13 22.37 12.78
C PHE A 42 -7.13 23.40 12.25
N LYS A 43 -6.71 24.64 11.97
CA LYS A 43 -7.58 25.74 11.52
C LYS A 43 -8.39 25.43 10.26
N TYR A 44 -7.84 24.58 9.39
CA TYR A 44 -8.48 24.14 8.15
C TYR A 44 -9.07 22.73 8.23
N VAL A 45 -8.97 22.06 9.37
CA VAL A 45 -9.57 20.75 9.59
C VAL A 45 -10.99 20.99 10.09
N GLU A 46 -11.96 20.89 9.19
CA GLU A 46 -13.36 20.89 9.58
C GLU A 46 -13.60 19.77 10.61
N LYS A 47 -14.01 20.15 11.82
CA LYS A 47 -14.34 19.22 12.90
C LYS A 47 -15.52 18.37 12.45
N SER A 48 -15.21 17.23 11.83
CA SER A 48 -16.20 16.24 11.46
C SER A 48 -16.77 15.61 12.72
N SER A 49 -18.10 15.58 12.83
CA SER A 49 -18.76 14.96 13.98
C SER A 49 -18.40 13.46 14.05
N LEU A 50 -18.14 12.93 15.24
CA LEU A 50 -17.88 11.49 15.44
C LEU A 50 -18.92 10.57 14.77
N PRO A 51 -20.24 10.88 14.79
CA PRO A 51 -21.24 10.10 14.06
C PRO A 51 -21.00 10.07 12.55
N PHE A 52 -20.52 11.16 11.97
CA PHE A 52 -20.19 11.23 10.55
C PHE A 52 -18.97 10.37 10.21
N ILE A 53 -17.93 10.39 11.06
CA ILE A 53 -16.76 9.51 10.92
C ILE A 53 -17.18 8.04 10.98
N PHE A 54 -18.03 7.68 11.95
CA PHE A 54 -18.54 6.32 12.08
C PHE A 54 -19.39 5.92 10.87
N PHE A 55 -20.24 6.81 10.37
CA PHE A 55 -21.02 6.57 9.16
C PHE A 55 -20.14 6.33 7.94
N LEU A 56 -19.09 7.14 7.75
CA LEU A 56 -18.11 6.95 6.67
C LEU A 56 -17.37 5.61 6.81
N LEU A 57 -17.01 5.21 8.04
CA LEU A 57 -16.37 3.91 8.29
C LEU A 57 -17.28 2.75 7.87
N VAL A 58 -18.56 2.79 8.27
CA VAL A 58 -19.54 1.75 7.89
C VAL A 58 -19.73 1.72 6.37
N LEU A 59 -19.87 2.87 5.73
CA LEU A 59 -19.94 2.95 4.27
C LEU A 59 -18.69 2.38 3.59
N GLY A 60 -17.50 2.67 4.13
CA GLY A 60 -16.23 2.14 3.62
C GLY A 60 -16.16 0.61 3.71
N ILE A 61 -16.58 0.04 4.84
CA ILE A 61 -16.63 -1.42 5.03
C ILE A 61 -17.60 -2.06 4.02
N LEU A 62 -18.81 -1.52 3.89
CA LEU A 62 -19.80 -2.03 2.95
C LEU A 62 -19.33 -1.91 1.49
N GLY A 63 -18.75 -0.76 1.13
CA GLY A 63 -18.18 -0.52 -0.19
C GLY A 63 -17.02 -1.47 -0.50
N SER A 64 -16.17 -1.77 0.48
CA SER A 64 -15.07 -2.74 0.33
C SER A 64 -15.57 -4.16 0.09
N PHE A 65 -16.61 -4.60 0.84
CA PHE A 65 -17.22 -5.92 0.62
C PHE A 65 -17.84 -6.05 -0.77
N LEU A 66 -18.68 -5.09 -1.16
CA LEU A 66 -19.32 -5.09 -2.48
C LEU A 66 -18.29 -4.96 -3.61
N GLY A 67 -17.27 -4.11 -3.44
CA GLY A 67 -16.18 -3.96 -4.38
C GLY A 67 -15.37 -5.23 -4.55
N GLY A 68 -15.07 -5.93 -3.45
CA GLY A 68 -14.33 -7.20 -3.46
C GLY A 68 -15.04 -8.29 -4.25
N GLU A 69 -16.35 -8.45 -4.06
CA GLU A 69 -17.17 -9.39 -4.83
C GLU A 69 -17.13 -9.08 -6.33
N ARG A 70 -17.28 -7.81 -6.71
CA ARG A 70 -17.23 -7.38 -8.12
C ARG A 70 -15.87 -7.54 -8.75
N VAL A 71 -14.80 -7.30 -8.00
CA VAL A 71 -13.42 -7.55 -8.45
C VAL A 71 -13.18 -9.03 -8.70
N ALA A 72 -13.70 -9.92 -7.85
CA ALA A 72 -13.61 -11.36 -8.05
C ALA A 72 -14.40 -11.82 -9.29
N GLU A 73 -15.63 -11.33 -9.47
CA GLU A 73 -16.46 -11.60 -10.65
C GLU A 73 -15.77 -11.12 -11.95
N PHE A 74 -15.17 -9.92 -11.91
CA PHE A 74 -14.39 -9.39 -13.03
C PHE A 74 -13.17 -10.26 -13.35
N ALA A 75 -12.48 -10.79 -12.34
CA ALA A 75 -11.35 -11.71 -12.53
C ALA A 75 -11.80 -12.95 -13.31
N THR A 76 -12.89 -13.58 -12.89
CA THR A 76 -13.46 -14.77 -13.55
C THR A 76 -13.89 -14.47 -14.98
N LEU A 77 -14.61 -13.37 -15.23
CA LEU A 77 -15.03 -12.99 -16.58
C LEU A 77 -13.85 -12.66 -17.50
N THR A 78 -12.79 -12.08 -16.96
CA THR A 78 -11.58 -11.76 -17.73
C THR A 78 -10.82 -13.04 -18.13
N ILE A 79 -10.72 -14.01 -17.22
CA ILE A 79 -10.03 -15.28 -17.48
C ILE A 79 -10.89 -16.17 -18.39
N ASP A 80 -12.11 -16.50 -17.98
CA ASP A 80 -12.94 -17.49 -18.66
C ASP A 80 -13.70 -16.90 -19.86
N GLY A 81 -14.09 -15.63 -19.78
CA GLY A 81 -14.90 -14.97 -20.81
C GLY A 81 -14.06 -14.34 -21.92
N LEU A 82 -12.96 -13.66 -21.58
CA LEU A 82 -12.08 -13.00 -22.54
C LEU A 82 -10.85 -13.83 -22.92
N GLY A 83 -10.62 -14.96 -22.23
CA GLY A 83 -9.48 -15.84 -22.48
C GLY A 83 -8.13 -15.22 -22.08
N PHE A 84 -8.14 -14.23 -21.18
CA PHE A 84 -6.89 -13.67 -20.66
C PHE A 84 -6.28 -14.63 -19.65
N SER A 85 -4.96 -14.58 -19.51
CA SER A 85 -4.34 -15.37 -18.49
C SER A 85 -4.55 -14.83 -17.09
N GLY A 86 -4.44 -15.71 -16.10
CA GLY A 86 -4.58 -15.34 -14.69
C GLY A 86 -3.60 -14.24 -14.27
N VAL A 87 -2.38 -14.26 -14.82
CA VAL A 87 -1.37 -13.23 -14.55
C VAL A 87 -1.75 -11.89 -15.17
N VAL A 88 -2.26 -11.86 -16.40
CA VAL A 88 -2.72 -10.62 -17.04
C VAL A 88 -3.94 -10.06 -16.29
N ALA A 89 -4.89 -10.91 -15.90
CA ALA A 89 -6.02 -10.51 -15.08
C ALA A 89 -5.57 -9.90 -13.74
N ALA A 90 -4.61 -10.54 -13.05
CA ALA A 90 -4.05 -10.03 -11.80
C ALA A 90 -3.34 -8.67 -11.97
N ILE A 91 -2.63 -8.44 -13.07
CA ILE A 91 -2.00 -7.13 -13.37
C ILE A 91 -3.06 -6.04 -13.53
N ILE A 92 -4.14 -6.32 -14.27
CA ILE A 92 -5.25 -5.37 -14.46
C ILE A 92 -5.89 -5.04 -13.10
N LEU A 93 -6.15 -6.06 -12.29
CA LEU A 93 -6.71 -5.90 -10.95
C LEU A 93 -5.81 -5.10 -10.01
N ALA A 94 -4.49 -5.34 -10.05
CA ALA A 94 -3.52 -4.56 -9.28
C ALA A 94 -3.55 -3.07 -9.67
N GLY A 95 -3.73 -2.78 -10.97
CA GLY A 95 -3.94 -1.42 -11.46
C GLY A 95 -5.17 -0.75 -10.86
N PHE A 96 -6.31 -1.46 -10.80
CA PHE A 96 -7.52 -0.95 -10.16
C PHE A 96 -7.39 -0.78 -8.65
N ALA A 97 -6.72 -1.72 -7.98
CA ALA A 97 -6.50 -1.67 -6.54
C ALA A 97 -5.66 -0.45 -6.11
N GLY A 98 -4.70 -0.02 -6.95
CA GLY A 98 -3.83 1.13 -6.68
C GLY A 98 -4.37 2.50 -7.13
N MET A 99 -5.63 2.58 -7.60
CA MET A 99 -6.16 3.81 -8.17
C MET A 99 -6.20 4.98 -7.19
N SER A 100 -6.52 4.73 -5.93
CA SER A 100 -6.50 5.75 -4.86
C SER A 100 -5.11 6.36 -4.69
N GLU A 101 -4.09 5.51 -4.66
CA GLU A 101 -2.70 5.87 -4.48
C GLU A 101 -2.22 6.69 -5.68
N TYR A 102 -2.58 6.31 -6.90
CA TYR A 102 -2.25 7.11 -8.09
C TYR A 102 -2.84 8.52 -8.03
N VAL A 103 -4.10 8.65 -7.58
CA VAL A 103 -4.74 9.97 -7.42
C VAL A 103 -4.04 10.79 -6.33
N ILE A 104 -3.72 10.18 -5.19
CA ILE A 104 -2.99 10.85 -4.10
C ILE A 104 -1.63 11.33 -4.58
N LEU A 105 -0.81 10.45 -5.18
CA LEU A 105 0.50 10.81 -5.71
C LEU A 105 0.40 11.94 -6.74
N TRP A 106 -0.54 11.86 -7.68
CA TRP A 106 -0.75 12.89 -8.69
C TRP A 106 -1.09 14.24 -8.06
N THR A 107 -2.00 14.27 -7.08
CA THR A 107 -2.40 15.51 -6.41
C THR A 107 -1.26 16.12 -5.59
N SER A 108 -0.50 15.32 -4.85
CA SER A 108 0.68 15.78 -4.09
C SER A 108 1.78 16.29 -5.02
N HIS A 109 2.01 15.61 -6.15
CA HIS A 109 2.97 16.07 -7.15
C HIS A 109 2.57 17.42 -7.76
N ARG A 110 1.28 17.62 -8.07
CA ARG A 110 0.73 18.90 -8.56
C ARG A 110 0.90 20.05 -7.56
N LYS A 111 0.90 19.73 -6.26
CA LYS A 111 1.16 20.68 -5.16
C LYS A 111 2.65 20.90 -4.87
N LYS A 112 3.55 20.20 -5.59
CA LYS A 112 5.01 20.19 -5.35
C LYS A 112 5.41 19.61 -3.99
N GLU A 113 4.55 18.79 -3.40
CA GLU A 113 4.76 18.13 -2.11
C GLU A 113 5.44 16.77 -2.34
N TYR A 114 6.66 16.78 -2.87
CA TYR A 114 7.34 15.55 -3.30
C TYR A 114 7.69 14.61 -2.15
N GLY A 115 8.05 15.15 -0.98
CA GLY A 115 8.27 14.34 0.23
C GLY A 115 7.00 13.61 0.67
N ILE A 116 5.84 14.28 0.61
CA ILE A 116 4.53 13.69 0.95
C ILE A 116 4.15 12.61 -0.08
N ALA A 117 4.40 12.86 -1.37
CA ALA A 117 4.14 11.88 -2.42
C ALA A 117 5.00 10.62 -2.22
N LEU A 118 6.29 10.78 -1.92
CA LEU A 118 7.23 9.68 -1.69
C LEU A 118 6.91 8.91 -0.40
N ALA A 119 6.58 9.61 0.69
CA ALA A 119 6.18 8.98 1.94
C ALA A 119 4.90 8.14 1.78
N ASN A 120 3.90 8.65 1.04
CA ASN A 120 2.69 7.87 0.73
C ASN A 120 3.00 6.64 -0.12
N ALA A 121 3.84 6.77 -1.15
CA ALA A 121 4.24 5.64 -2.00
C ALA A 121 4.96 4.55 -1.17
N PHE A 122 5.90 4.94 -0.32
CA PHE A 122 6.61 4.01 0.54
C PHE A 122 5.69 3.36 1.59
N GLY A 123 4.86 4.17 2.25
CA GLY A 123 3.87 3.68 3.21
C GLY A 123 2.91 2.67 2.59
N GLY A 124 2.39 2.94 1.39
CA GLY A 124 1.53 2.03 0.65
C GLY A 124 2.22 0.70 0.33
N ILE A 125 3.45 0.73 -0.18
CA ILE A 125 4.21 -0.49 -0.48
C ILE A 125 4.54 -1.28 0.79
N ALA A 126 4.96 -0.60 1.87
CA ALA A 126 5.21 -1.23 3.16
C ALA A 126 3.94 -1.88 3.74
N GLN A 127 2.79 -1.20 3.62
CA GLN A 127 1.50 -1.73 4.04
C GLN A 127 1.12 -2.99 3.26
N VAL A 128 1.33 -3.02 1.94
CA VAL A 128 1.07 -4.22 1.13
C VAL A 128 1.86 -5.41 1.68
N LEU A 129 3.16 -5.23 1.93
CA LEU A 129 4.05 -6.31 2.35
C LEU A 129 3.82 -6.76 3.80
N PHE A 130 3.66 -5.82 4.72
CA PHE A 130 3.69 -6.10 6.16
C PHE A 130 2.30 -6.18 6.80
N LEU A 131 1.25 -5.70 6.13
CA LEU A 131 -0.13 -5.78 6.60
C LEU A 131 -1.00 -6.63 5.67
N ILE A 132 -1.11 -6.27 4.38
CA ILE A 132 -2.08 -6.91 3.47
C ILE A 132 -1.72 -8.37 3.22
N VAL A 133 -0.51 -8.67 2.74
CA VAL A 133 -0.05 -10.04 2.47
C VAL A 133 -0.24 -10.97 3.69
N PRO A 134 0.27 -10.66 4.89
CA PRO A 134 0.09 -11.55 6.03
C PRO A 134 -1.36 -11.66 6.50
N PHE A 135 -2.16 -10.60 6.38
CA PHE A 135 -3.58 -10.68 6.69
C PHE A 135 -4.32 -11.60 5.71
N THR A 136 -4.01 -11.52 4.41
CA THR A 136 -4.53 -12.44 3.39
C THR A 136 -4.13 -13.89 3.68
N LEU A 137 -2.88 -14.15 4.09
CA LEU A 137 -2.44 -15.49 4.45
C LEU A 137 -3.18 -16.04 5.68
N ILE A 138 -3.48 -15.20 6.67
CA ILE A 138 -4.30 -15.59 7.83
C ILE A 138 -5.74 -15.88 7.39
N ALA A 139 -6.31 -15.07 6.51
CA ALA A 139 -7.66 -15.29 5.98
C ALA A 139 -7.76 -16.62 5.21
N ILE A 140 -6.75 -16.93 4.39
CA ILE A 140 -6.61 -18.22 3.70
C ILE A 140 -6.52 -19.37 4.71
N ALA A 141 -5.65 -19.24 5.72
CA ALA A 141 -5.48 -20.27 6.75
C ALA A 141 -6.78 -20.53 7.54
N TYR A 142 -7.53 -19.46 7.87
CA TYR A 142 -8.83 -19.56 8.51
C TYR A 142 -9.84 -20.27 7.59
N TYR A 143 -9.95 -19.85 6.34
CA TYR A 143 -10.86 -20.44 5.37
C TYR A 143 -10.60 -21.93 5.16
N GLN A 144 -9.33 -22.34 5.03
CA GLN A 144 -8.97 -23.74 4.90
C GLN A 144 -9.21 -24.54 6.18
N SER A 145 -8.94 -23.95 7.35
CA SER A 145 -9.11 -24.69 8.62
C SER A 145 -10.58 -24.93 8.97
N PHE A 146 -11.46 -23.98 8.64
CA PHE A 146 -12.84 -23.97 9.17
C PHE A 146 -13.95 -24.05 8.11
N VAL A 147 -13.69 -23.66 6.86
CA VAL A 147 -14.74 -23.56 5.82
C VAL A 147 -14.57 -24.63 4.76
N ASN A 148 -13.40 -24.73 4.13
CA ASN A 148 -13.13 -25.74 3.09
C ASN A 148 -11.67 -26.25 3.17
N PRO A 149 -11.42 -27.34 3.91
CA PRO A 149 -10.08 -27.91 4.06
C PRO A 149 -9.43 -28.43 2.78
N ASN A 150 -10.22 -28.81 1.78
CA ASN A 150 -9.73 -29.43 0.54
C ASN A 150 -9.86 -28.48 -0.66
N HIS A 151 -9.78 -27.17 -0.44
CA HIS A 151 -9.84 -26.20 -1.52
C HIS A 151 -8.68 -26.43 -2.52
N PRO A 152 -8.94 -26.56 -3.84
CA PRO A 152 -7.92 -26.98 -4.82
C PRO A 152 -6.80 -25.93 -5.02
N ASP A 153 -7.14 -24.64 -4.93
CA ASP A 153 -6.20 -23.55 -5.22
C ASP A 153 -5.49 -22.97 -3.99
N LEU A 154 -5.79 -23.50 -2.79
CA LEU A 154 -5.21 -23.01 -1.53
C LEU A 154 -4.53 -24.17 -0.79
N PRO A 155 -3.43 -23.94 -0.05
CA PRO A 155 -2.75 -22.66 0.13
C PRO A 155 -2.01 -22.21 -1.13
N ILE A 156 -1.65 -20.93 -1.19
CA ILE A 156 -0.90 -20.36 -2.33
C ILE A 156 0.38 -21.16 -2.55
N MET A 157 0.50 -21.81 -3.71
CA MET A 157 1.68 -22.60 -4.05
C MET A 157 2.84 -21.69 -4.47
N PHE A 158 4.07 -22.19 -4.29
CA PHE A 158 5.27 -21.56 -4.84
C PHE A 158 5.32 -21.76 -6.36
N SER A 159 4.66 -20.86 -7.08
CA SER A 159 4.70 -20.79 -8.54
C SER A 159 5.81 -19.84 -9.02
N VAL A 160 6.24 -19.99 -10.27
CA VAL A 160 7.22 -19.08 -10.89
C VAL A 160 6.79 -17.60 -10.80
N PRO A 161 5.52 -17.23 -11.08
CA PRO A 161 5.05 -15.86 -10.89
C PRO A 161 5.24 -15.34 -9.46
N ASN A 162 4.90 -16.16 -8.47
CA ASN A 162 5.02 -15.78 -7.05
C ASN A 162 6.49 -15.60 -6.64
N ILE A 163 7.38 -16.46 -7.13
CA ILE A 163 8.83 -16.34 -6.89
C ILE A 163 9.41 -15.10 -7.56
N LEU A 164 9.04 -14.83 -8.82
CA LEU A 164 9.49 -13.64 -9.54
C LEU A 164 9.04 -12.36 -8.84
N LEU A 165 7.78 -12.29 -8.39
CA LEU A 165 7.26 -11.18 -7.59
C LEU A 165 8.09 -10.97 -6.32
N LEU A 166 8.40 -12.03 -5.57
CA LEU A 166 9.20 -11.92 -4.35
C LEU A 166 10.65 -11.48 -4.61
N ILE A 167 11.28 -12.00 -5.67
CA ILE A 167 12.66 -11.65 -6.04
C ILE A 167 12.74 -10.18 -6.45
N PHE A 168 11.80 -9.70 -7.26
CA PHE A 168 11.79 -8.32 -7.76
C PHE A 168 11.27 -7.31 -6.74
N LEU A 169 10.59 -7.74 -5.68
CA LEU A 169 10.19 -6.87 -4.59
C LEU A 169 11.40 -6.25 -3.87
N PHE A 170 12.48 -7.02 -3.67
CA PHE A 170 13.69 -6.53 -3.02
C PHE A 170 14.35 -5.35 -3.74
N PRO A 171 14.71 -5.43 -5.04
CA PRO A 171 15.32 -4.29 -5.73
C PRO A 171 14.38 -3.08 -5.80
N THR A 172 13.07 -3.28 -5.96
CA THR A 172 12.10 -2.16 -5.92
C THR A 172 12.10 -1.45 -4.56
N LEU A 173 12.06 -2.21 -3.46
CA LEU A 173 12.14 -1.65 -2.11
C LEU A 173 13.49 -0.97 -1.85
N HIS A 174 14.59 -1.56 -2.31
CA HIS A 174 15.92 -1.01 -2.13
C HIS A 174 16.08 0.34 -2.83
N THR A 175 15.64 0.45 -4.08
CA THR A 175 15.67 1.73 -4.81
C THR A 175 14.79 2.77 -4.11
N LEU A 176 13.60 2.39 -3.65
CA LEU A 176 12.70 3.31 -2.95
C LEU A 176 13.26 3.77 -1.59
N ALA A 177 13.90 2.87 -0.84
CA ALA A 177 14.58 3.21 0.41
C ALA A 177 15.78 4.14 0.19
N SER A 178 16.56 3.91 -0.87
CA SER A 178 17.66 4.80 -1.26
C SER A 178 17.15 6.22 -1.57
N LEU A 179 16.01 6.34 -2.26
CA LEU A 179 15.38 7.63 -2.58
C LEU A 179 14.87 8.38 -1.35
N LEU A 180 14.40 7.64 -0.33
CA LEU A 180 14.03 8.25 0.96
C LEU A 180 15.25 8.79 1.71
N GLN A 181 16.40 8.10 1.63
CA GLN A 181 17.62 8.52 2.30
C GLN A 181 18.34 9.67 1.58
N ASN A 182 18.24 9.76 0.25
CA ASN A 182 18.95 10.74 -0.58
C ASN A 182 18.06 11.94 -0.97
N ASN A 183 17.75 12.81 0.00
CA ASN A 183 17.08 14.11 -0.18
C ASN A 183 15.73 14.11 -0.94
N HIS A 184 15.04 12.97 -1.04
CA HIS A 184 13.72 12.83 -1.69
C HIS A 184 13.66 13.31 -3.15
N THR A 185 14.80 13.46 -3.82
CA THR A 185 14.86 13.84 -5.22
C THR A 185 15.11 12.59 -6.07
N MET A 186 14.13 12.24 -6.91
CA MET A 186 14.36 11.23 -7.94
C MET A 186 15.30 11.81 -9.01
N ASP A 187 16.49 11.22 -9.14
CA ASP A 187 17.31 11.46 -10.32
C ASP A 187 16.70 10.74 -11.53
N ILE A 188 17.05 11.17 -12.73
CA ILE A 188 16.68 10.53 -13.98
C ILE A 188 17.16 9.07 -13.97
N LEU A 189 18.33 8.81 -13.38
CA LEU A 189 18.88 7.46 -13.24
C LEU A 189 17.98 6.55 -12.38
N ASP A 190 17.54 7.01 -11.21
CA ASP A 190 16.67 6.24 -10.31
C ASP A 190 15.32 5.92 -10.97
N THR A 191 14.78 6.90 -11.71
CA THR A 191 13.54 6.74 -12.47
C THR A 191 13.70 5.67 -13.55
N VAL A 192 14.79 5.73 -14.31
CA VAL A 192 15.09 4.74 -15.36
C VAL A 192 15.27 3.35 -14.77
N ILE A 193 15.95 3.23 -13.63
CA ILE A 193 16.12 1.95 -12.90
C ILE A 193 14.76 1.41 -12.46
N MET A 194 13.94 2.21 -11.78
CA MET A 194 12.59 1.81 -11.34
C MET A 194 11.69 1.36 -12.49
N VAL A 195 11.63 2.16 -13.56
CA VAL A 195 10.83 1.82 -14.75
C VAL A 195 11.34 0.55 -15.41
N SER A 196 12.65 0.38 -15.51
CA SER A 196 13.26 -0.82 -16.11
C SER A 196 12.97 -2.07 -15.29
N ILE A 197 13.11 -2.01 -13.95
CA ILE A 197 12.83 -3.12 -13.04
C ILE A 197 11.36 -3.53 -13.15
N VAL A 198 10.43 -2.57 -13.06
CA VAL A 198 8.99 -2.83 -13.13
C VAL A 198 8.60 -3.37 -14.52
N SER A 199 9.11 -2.77 -15.60
CA SER A 199 8.81 -3.22 -16.96
C SER A 199 9.34 -4.63 -17.22
N LEU A 200 10.54 -4.94 -16.73
CA LEU A 200 11.12 -6.27 -16.82
C LEU A 200 10.30 -7.29 -16.04
N LEU A 201 9.87 -6.95 -14.81
CA LEU A 201 8.99 -7.80 -14.01
C LEU A 201 7.68 -8.08 -14.75
N LEU A 202 7.02 -7.05 -15.30
CA LEU A 202 5.78 -7.22 -16.06
C LEU A 202 5.99 -8.09 -17.30
N LEU A 203 7.07 -7.89 -18.05
CA LEU A 203 7.39 -8.70 -19.21
C LEU A 203 7.64 -10.17 -18.83
N LEU A 204 8.37 -10.42 -17.76
CA LEU A 204 8.63 -11.78 -17.26
C LEU A 204 7.34 -12.44 -16.76
N LEU A 205 6.49 -11.71 -16.05
CA LEU A 205 5.20 -12.21 -15.58
C LEU A 205 4.27 -12.54 -16.74
N VAL A 206 4.19 -11.70 -17.77
CA VAL A 206 3.37 -12.00 -18.95
C VAL A 206 3.95 -13.17 -19.76
N THR A 207 5.27 -13.28 -19.86
CA THR A 207 5.92 -14.31 -20.70
C THR A 207 5.96 -15.68 -20.02
N TYR A 208 6.25 -15.73 -18.72
CA TYR A 208 6.43 -16.96 -17.94
C TYR A 208 5.29 -17.22 -16.95
N GLY A 209 4.27 -16.37 -16.95
CA GLY A 209 3.10 -16.42 -16.08
C GLY A 209 2.34 -17.73 -16.16
N ASP A 210 2.15 -18.18 -17.40
CA ASP A 210 1.32 -19.33 -17.74
C ASP A 210 2.13 -20.51 -18.29
N ALA A 211 3.43 -20.30 -18.55
CA ALA A 211 4.28 -21.30 -19.18
C ALA A 211 4.57 -22.52 -18.28
N LEU A 212 4.21 -22.46 -16.99
CA LEU A 212 4.52 -23.44 -15.95
C LEU A 212 3.39 -23.65 -14.91
N SER A 213 2.16 -23.21 -15.19
CA SER A 213 0.98 -23.44 -14.33
C SER A 213 0.33 -24.79 -14.59
#